data_AF-A0A9E3BTN4-F1
#
_entry.id   AF-A0A9E3BTN4-F1
#
_cell.length_a   1.000
_cell.length_b   1.000
_cell.length_c   1.000
_cell.angle_alpha   90.00
_cell.angle_beta   90.00
_cell.angle_gamma   90.00
#
_symmetry.space_group_name_H-M   'P 1'
#
loop_
_entity.id
_entity.type
_entity.pdbx_description
1 polymer ?
#
loop_
_entity_poly.entity_id
_entity_poly.type
_entity_poly.pdbx_seq_one_letter_code
_entity_poly.pdbx_strand_id
1 'polypeptide(L)' 'EPPAGTFTLPDVPGVGAVPDKAEGEKCARCWQVLPEVGRSKAHPTLCLRCESAVGGLPQAAQ' A
#
# COMPACT_ATOMS: atom_id res chain seq x y z
N GLU A 1 -12.50 20.51 17.49
CA GLU A 1 -13.37 19.33 17.50
C GLU A 1 -13.30 18.63 16.16
N PRO A 2 -13.05 17.30 16.10
CA PRO A 2 -13.20 16.55 14.86
C PRO A 2 -14.68 16.52 14.39
N PRO A 3 -14.96 16.40 13.08
CA PRO A 3 -16.33 16.35 12.57
C PRO A 3 -17.16 15.20 13.16
N ALA A 4 -18.48 15.39 13.25
CA ALA A 4 -19.40 14.38 13.73
C ALA A 4 -19.33 13.10 12.89
N GLY A 5 -19.30 11.94 13.55
CA GLY A 5 -19.26 10.63 12.90
C GLY A 5 -17.87 10.11 12.51
N THR A 6 -16.81 10.87 12.77
CA THR A 6 -15.44 10.38 12.62
C THR A 6 -15.04 9.48 13.80
N PHE A 7 -14.17 8.49 13.54
CA PHE A 7 -13.55 7.69 14.60
C PHE A 7 -12.51 8.55 15.34
N THR A 8 -12.53 8.53 16.67
CA THR A 8 -11.66 9.36 17.52
C THR A 8 -10.98 8.52 18.60
N LEU A 9 -9.83 9.00 19.09
CA LEU A 9 -9.08 8.39 20.20
C LEU A 9 -8.99 9.36 21.39
N PRO A 10 -9.23 8.90 22.64
CA PRO A 10 -9.23 9.79 23.81
C PRO A 10 -7.88 10.47 24.10
N ASP A 11 -6.78 9.79 23.78
CA ASP A 11 -5.40 10.22 24.00
C ASP A 11 -4.85 11.09 22.86
N VAL A 12 -5.61 11.29 21.77
CA VAL A 12 -5.24 12.13 20.62
C VAL A 12 -6.32 13.19 20.36
N PRO A 13 -6.37 14.26 21.18
CA PRO A 13 -7.43 15.26 21.09
C PRO A 13 -7.37 16.02 19.77
N GLY A 14 -8.55 16.31 19.20
CA GLY A 14 -8.69 17.09 17.96
C GLY A 14 -8.51 16.32 16.66
N VAL A 15 -8.20 15.02 16.71
CA VAL A 15 -8.03 14.16 15.52
C VAL A 15 -9.24 13.24 15.34
N GLY A 16 -9.73 13.16 14.11
CA GLY A 16 -10.77 12.21 13.68
C GLY A 16 -10.38 11.53 12.38
N ALA A 17 -10.71 10.25 12.24
CA ALA A 17 -10.43 9.44 11.06
C ALA A 17 -11.72 8.87 10.47
N VAL A 18 -11.78 8.81 9.14
CA VAL A 18 -12.84 8.09 8.41
C VAL A 18 -12.16 6.93 7.70
N PRO A 19 -12.38 5.68 8.12
CA PRO A 19 -11.87 4.53 7.39
C PRO A 19 -12.66 4.37 6.08
N ASP A 20 -11.94 4.16 4.99
CA ASP A 20 -12.53 3.81 3.69
C ASP A 20 -11.70 2.69 3.04
N LYS A 21 -12.30 2.01 2.07
CA LYS A 21 -11.63 0.94 1.32
C LYS A 21 -10.56 1.55 0.42
N ALA A 22 -9.33 1.02 0.54
CA ALA A 22 -8.24 1.42 -0.34
C ALA A 22 -8.53 1.08 -1.81
N GLU A 23 -8.10 1.97 -2.71
CA GLU A 23 -8.22 1.79 -4.16
C GLU A 23 -7.09 0.92 -4.74
N GLY A 24 -7.43 0.16 -5.78
CA GLY A 24 -6.49 -0.70 -6.49
C GLY A 24 -6.48 -2.13 -5.96
N GLU A 25 -5.35 -2.82 -6.15
CA GLU A 25 -5.22 -4.25 -5.87
C GLU A 25 -4.11 -4.52 -4.85
N LYS A 26 -4.23 -5.65 -4.15
CA LYS A 26 -3.23 -6.06 -3.15
C LYS A 26 -1.95 -6.54 -3.84
N CYS A 27 -0.84 -5.89 -3.56
CA CYS A 27 0.47 -6.37 -3.99
C CYS A 27 0.81 -7.71 -3.32
N ALA A 28 1.17 -8.72 -4.12
CA ALA A 28 1.48 -10.06 -3.61
C ALA A 28 2.75 -10.12 -2.72
N ARG A 29 3.64 -9.12 -2.79
CA ARG A 29 4.90 -9.09 -2.01
C ARG A 29 4.82 -8.26 -0.72
N CYS A 30 4.33 -7.01 -0.79
CA CYS A 30 4.30 -6.12 0.37
C CYS A 30 2.92 -5.98 1.03
N TRP A 31 1.89 -6.59 0.44
CA TRP A 31 0.49 -6.58 0.90
C TRP A 31 -0.19 -5.21 1.00
N GLN A 32 0.45 -4.14 0.54
CA GLN A 32 -0.23 -2.86 0.34
C GLN A 32 -1.21 -2.97 -0.82
N VAL A 33 -2.37 -2.32 -0.68
CA VAL A 33 -3.35 -2.13 -1.75
C VAL A 33 -3.01 -0.84 -2.47
N LEU A 34 -2.66 -0.93 -3.76
CA LEU A 34 -2.10 0.18 -4.51
C LEU A 34 -2.67 0.21 -5.95
N PRO A 35 -3.01 1.39 -6.50
CA PRO A 35 -3.53 1.52 -7.87
C PRO A 35 -2.56 1.09 -8.97
N GLU A 36 -1.26 0.99 -8.69
CA GLU A 36 -0.25 0.58 -9.67
C GLU A 36 0.04 -0.93 -9.73
N VAL A 37 -0.59 -1.75 -8.87
CA VAL A 37 -0.48 -3.21 -8.99
C VAL A 37 -1.03 -3.64 -10.36
N GLY A 38 -0.23 -4.43 -11.10
CA GLY A 38 -0.59 -4.90 -12.45
C GLY A 38 -0.06 -4.05 -13.60
N ARG A 39 0.62 -2.92 -13.34
CA ARG A 39 1.23 -2.11 -14.42
C ARG A 39 2.47 -2.77 -15.06
N SER A 40 3.22 -3.58 -14.32
CA SER A 40 4.39 -4.29 -14.87
C SER A 40 3.94 -5.56 -15.60
N LYS A 41 4.37 -5.70 -16.87
CA LYS A 41 4.13 -6.94 -17.65
C LYS A 41 4.92 -8.13 -17.12
N ALA A 42 6.12 -7.89 -16.58
CA ALA A 42 6.97 -8.95 -16.03
C ALA A 42 6.43 -9.45 -14.68
N HIS A 43 5.82 -8.56 -13.90
CA HIS A 43 5.30 -8.86 -12.57
C HIS A 43 3.88 -8.30 -12.37
N PRO A 44 2.85 -8.89 -12.99
CA PRO A 44 1.48 -8.36 -13.02
C PRO A 44 0.75 -8.40 -11.68
N THR A 45 1.34 -8.99 -10.64
CA THR A 45 0.77 -9.04 -9.27
C THR A 45 1.54 -8.16 -8.28
N LEU A 46 2.53 -7.40 -8.75
CA LEU A 46 3.37 -6.54 -7.92
C LEU A 46 3.10 -5.06 -8.18
N CYS A 47 3.30 -4.24 -7.15
CA CYS A 47 3.42 -2.78 -7.30
C CYS A 47 4.82 -2.42 -7.83
N LEU A 48 4.98 -1.21 -8.35
CA LEU A 48 6.23 -0.74 -8.98
C LEU A 48 7.43 -0.79 -8.03
N ARG A 49 7.24 -0.48 -6.73
CA ARG A 49 8.30 -0.63 -5.72
C ARG A 49 8.78 -2.08 -5.60
N CYS A 50 7.84 -3.02 -5.54
CA CYS A 50 8.14 -4.44 -5.37
C CYS A 50 8.75 -5.04 -6.63
N GLU A 51 8.33 -4.59 -7.81
CA GLU A 51 8.93 -4.94 -9.10
C GLU A 51 10.40 -4.50 -9.17
N SER A 52 10.70 -3.23 -8.92
CA SER A 52 12.08 -2.71 -8.90
C SER A 52 12.97 -3.53 -7.96
N ALA A 53 12.46 -3.83 -6.76
CA ALA A 53 13.20 -4.58 -5.76
C ALA A 53 13.35 -6.08 -6.06
N VAL A 54 12.66 -6.66 -7.05
CA VAL A 54 12.94 -8.03 -7.53
C VAL A 54 13.71 -8.05 -8.84
N GLY A 55 13.56 -7.02 -9.70
CA GLY A 55 14.28 -6.90 -10.96
C GLY A 55 15.74 -6.45 -10.82
N GLY A 56 16.12 -5.91 -9.65
CA GLY A 56 17.42 -5.27 -9.40
C GLY A 56 18.50 -6.10 -8.69
N LEU A 57 18.38 -7.43 -8.61
CA LEU A 57 19.46 -8.25 -8.08
C LEU A 57 20.21 -8.93 -9.24
N PRO A 58 21.50 -8.63 -9.53
CA PRO A 58 22.33 -9.65 -10.14
C PRO A 58 22.24 -10.89 -9.23
N GLN A 59 22.08 -12.07 -9.85
CA GLN A 59 22.11 -13.35 -9.14
C GLN A 59 23.29 -13.27 -8.17
N ALA A 60 23.00 -13.33 -6.87
CA ALA A 60 24.04 -13.31 -5.86
C ALA A 60 25.06 -14.38 -6.26
N ALA A 61 26.30 -13.95 -6.39
CA ALA A 61 27.47 -14.76 -6.71
C ALA A 61 27.28 -16.22 -6.28
N GLN A 62 27.23 -17.10 -7.27
CA GLN A 62 27.65 -18.49 -7.12
C GLN A 62 29.06 -18.58 -7.70
#